data_AF-A0A962SG60-F1
#
_entry.id   AF-A0A962SG60-F1
#
_cell.length_a   1.000
_cell.length_b   1.000
_cell.length_c   1.000
_cell.angle_alpha   90.00
_cell.angle_beta   90.00
_cell.angle_gamma   90.00
#
_symmetry.space_group_name_H-M   'P 1'
#
loop_
_entity.id
_entity.type
_entity.pdbx_description
1 polymer ?
#
loop_
_entity_poly.entity_id
_entity_poly.type
_entity_poly.pdbx_seq_one_letter_code
_entity_poly.pdbx_strand_id
1 'polypeptide(L)'
;MDMGMELLWQSTGIANIVWGQLLMMLVGALLIYLAIAKKFEPLLLLPIGFGAILSNIPLAGIGGPDGLLGHIYHVGIETGVFPLLIFMGVGALTDFSALIAMPSTLLLGAAAQFGIFVTLLGALALNLIPGFEFTLADASAIAIIGGAD
;
A
#
# COMPACT_ATOMS: atom_id res chain seq x y z
N MET A 1 -32.11 -33.66 10.15
CA MET A 1 -30.71 -33.49 10.64
C MET A 1 -29.91 -32.59 9.71
N ASP A 2 -30.62 -31.90 8.79
CA ASP A 2 -30.06 -31.31 7.57
C ASP A 2 -29.82 -29.81 7.72
N MET A 3 -30.65 -29.12 8.51
CA MET A 3 -30.55 -27.68 8.73
C MET A 3 -29.30 -27.25 9.52
N GLY A 4 -28.77 -28.13 10.38
CA GLY A 4 -27.54 -27.86 11.13
C GLY A 4 -26.28 -27.95 10.26
N MET A 5 -26.24 -28.90 9.32
CA MET A 5 -25.11 -29.06 8.39
C MET A 5 -25.08 -27.95 7.34
N GLU A 6 -26.25 -27.47 6.91
CA GLU A 6 -26.36 -26.36 5.97
C GLU A 6 -25.94 -25.03 6.59
N LEU A 7 -26.28 -24.78 7.86
CA LEU A 7 -25.77 -23.64 8.63
C LEU A 7 -24.26 -23.72 8.85
N LEU A 8 -23.73 -24.91 9.15
CA LEU A 8 -22.28 -25.10 9.28
C LEU A 8 -21.56 -24.84 7.96
N TRP A 9 -22.10 -25.32 6.84
CA TRP A 9 -21.57 -25.07 5.51
C TRP A 9 -21.56 -23.56 5.20
N GLN A 10 -22.67 -22.85 5.43
CA GLN A 10 -22.78 -21.40 5.25
C GLN A 10 -21.93 -20.59 6.23
N SER A 11 -21.55 -21.15 7.39
CA SER A 11 -20.63 -20.50 8.34
C SER A 11 -19.16 -20.71 8.00
N THR A 12 -18.83 -21.58 7.04
CA THR A 12 -17.44 -21.84 6.66
C THR A 12 -16.91 -20.76 5.73
N GLY A 13 -15.66 -20.36 5.94
CA GLY A 13 -15.00 -19.37 5.08
C GLY A 13 -14.95 -19.81 3.61
N ILE A 14 -14.82 -21.11 3.34
CA ILE A 14 -14.75 -21.67 1.97
C ILE A 14 -16.07 -21.43 1.21
N ALA A 15 -17.22 -21.54 1.87
CA ALA A 15 -18.52 -21.34 1.24
C ALA A 15 -18.84 -19.86 0.92
N ASN A 16 -18.10 -18.92 1.52
CA ASN A 16 -18.34 -17.48 1.41
C ASN A 16 -17.23 -16.73 0.67
N ILE A 17 -16.33 -17.46 -0.02
CA ILE A 17 -15.28 -16.83 -0.83
C ILE A 17 -15.92 -16.04 -1.97
N VAL A 18 -15.68 -14.75 -1.97
CA VAL A 18 -15.97 -13.89 -3.13
C VAL A 18 -14.78 -13.93 -4.08
N TRP A 19 -15.03 -13.97 -5.39
CA TRP A 19 -13.98 -14.07 -6.40
C TRP A 19 -12.91 -12.97 -6.29
N GLY A 20 -13.33 -11.74 -5.94
CA GLY A 20 -12.40 -10.63 -5.71
C GLY A 20 -11.43 -10.86 -4.55
N GLN A 21 -11.87 -11.50 -3.47
CA GLN A 21 -11.01 -11.83 -2.32
C GLN A 21 -9.94 -12.84 -2.71
N LEU A 22 -10.30 -13.85 -3.51
CA LEU A 22 -9.35 -14.84 -4.01
C LEU A 22 -8.26 -14.18 -4.88
N LEU A 23 -8.66 -13.26 -5.76
CA LEU A 23 -7.73 -12.50 -6.60
C LEU A 23 -6.77 -11.67 -5.74
N MET A 24 -7.28 -10.95 -4.73
CA MET A 24 -6.45 -10.13 -3.85
C MET A 24 -5.49 -10.96 -2.99
N MET A 25 -5.90 -12.16 -2.55
CA MET A 25 -4.98 -13.09 -1.87
C MET A 25 -3.86 -13.57 -2.79
N LEU A 26 -4.14 -13.82 -4.08
CA LEU A 26 -3.11 -14.16 -5.06
C LEU A 26 -2.14 -12.99 -5.30
N VAL A 27 -2.64 -11.75 -5.36
CA VAL A 27 -1.79 -10.56 -5.42
C VAL A 27 -0.93 -10.44 -4.16
N GLY A 28 -1.50 -10.65 -2.98
CA GLY A 28 -0.74 -10.66 -1.72
C GLY A 28 0.37 -11.73 -1.71
N ALA A 29 0.08 -12.94 -2.20
CA ALA A 29 1.08 -13.99 -2.35
C ALA A 29 2.19 -13.63 -3.36
N LEU A 30 1.82 -12.95 -4.46
CA LEU A 30 2.79 -12.42 -5.42
C LEU A 30 3.71 -11.37 -4.78
N LEU A 31 3.17 -10.45 -3.98
CA LEU A 31 3.96 -9.44 -3.26
C LEU A 31 4.93 -10.10 -2.27
N ILE A 32 4.49 -11.12 -1.53
CA ILE A 32 5.36 -11.90 -0.64
C ILE A 32 6.47 -12.60 -1.43
N TYR A 33 6.14 -13.19 -2.59
CA TYR A 33 7.14 -13.80 -3.46
C TYR A 33 8.19 -12.79 -3.93
N LEU A 34 7.77 -11.60 -4.37
CA LEU A 34 8.68 -10.53 -4.78
C LEU A 34 9.57 -10.05 -3.62
N ALA A 35 9.00 -9.92 -2.43
CA ALA A 35 9.74 -9.52 -1.23
C ALA A 35 10.81 -10.55 -0.82
N ILE A 36 10.50 -11.85 -0.87
CA ILE A 36 11.41 -12.90 -0.38
C ILE A 36 12.37 -13.37 -1.48
N ALA A 37 11.83 -13.82 -2.62
CA ALA A 37 12.64 -14.45 -3.66
C ALA A 37 13.44 -13.43 -4.47
N LYS A 38 12.89 -12.24 -4.67
CA LYS A 38 13.52 -11.17 -5.45
C LYS A 38 14.06 -10.01 -4.60
N LYS A 39 13.80 -10.00 -3.30
CA LYS A 39 14.30 -8.99 -2.35
C LYS A 39 13.90 -7.56 -2.72
N PHE A 40 12.74 -7.36 -3.35
CA PHE A 40 12.16 -6.03 -3.54
C PHE A 40 11.63 -5.53 -2.20
N GLU A 41 12.22 -4.45 -1.68
CA GLU A 41 11.84 -3.76 -0.44
C GLU A 41 11.27 -4.69 0.66
N PRO A 42 12.06 -5.70 1.09
CA PRO A 42 11.53 -6.80 1.90
C PRO A 42 10.96 -6.34 3.25
N LEU A 43 11.44 -5.19 3.75
CA LEU A 43 10.99 -4.62 5.02
C LEU A 43 9.54 -4.11 4.96
N LEU A 44 9.11 -3.57 3.82
CA LEU A 44 7.78 -2.98 3.65
C LEU A 44 6.85 -3.90 2.84
N LEU A 45 7.36 -4.47 1.74
CA LEU A 45 6.56 -5.26 0.80
C LEU A 45 6.03 -6.56 1.41
N LEU A 46 6.80 -7.18 2.31
CA LEU A 46 6.40 -8.41 2.98
C LEU A 46 5.21 -8.19 3.94
N PRO A 47 5.25 -7.21 4.89
CA PRO A 47 4.07 -6.85 5.67
C PRO A 47 2.86 -6.44 4.84
N ILE A 48 3.06 -5.71 3.74
CA ILE A 48 1.96 -5.31 2.84
C ILE A 48 1.30 -6.54 2.20
N GLY A 49 2.10 -7.45 1.64
CA GLY A 49 1.58 -8.68 1.03
C GLY A 49 0.87 -9.58 2.04
N PHE A 50 1.39 -9.68 3.26
CA PHE A 50 0.76 -10.44 4.34
C PHE A 50 -0.56 -9.80 4.81
N GLY A 51 -0.59 -8.48 4.99
CA GLY A 51 -1.80 -7.73 5.31
C GLY A 51 -2.87 -7.86 4.24
N ALA A 52 -2.49 -7.85 2.96
CA ALA A 52 -3.41 -8.06 1.84
C ALA A 52 -4.06 -9.45 1.89
N ILE A 53 -3.32 -10.51 2.24
CA ILE A 53 -3.90 -11.84 2.44
C ILE A 53 -4.88 -11.83 3.62
N LEU A 54 -4.45 -11.32 4.78
CA LEU A 54 -5.25 -11.31 6.00
C LEU A 54 -6.56 -10.52 5.87
N SER A 55 -6.53 -9.35 5.22
CA SER A 55 -7.73 -8.53 4.99
C SER A 55 -8.75 -9.20 4.07
N ASN A 56 -8.32 -10.16 3.24
CA ASN A 56 -9.18 -10.83 2.26
C ASN A 56 -9.60 -12.24 2.69
N ILE A 57 -9.30 -12.66 3.93
CA ILE A 57 -9.81 -13.93 4.47
C ILE A 57 -11.33 -13.82 4.69
N PRO A 58 -12.15 -14.68 4.07
CA PRO A 58 -13.61 -14.61 4.18
C PRO A 58 -14.07 -14.83 5.62
N LEU A 59 -15.13 -14.11 6.02
CA LEU A 59 -15.77 -14.18 7.35
C LEU A 59 -14.88 -13.81 8.55
N ALA A 60 -13.58 -13.53 8.35
CA ALA A 60 -12.66 -13.24 9.44
C ALA A 60 -12.78 -11.80 9.95
N GLY A 61 -13.24 -10.86 9.12
CA GLY A 61 -13.44 -9.46 9.50
C GLY A 61 -12.15 -8.70 9.87
N ILE A 62 -10.98 -9.31 9.65
CA ILE A 62 -9.69 -8.79 10.12
C ILE A 62 -9.36 -7.41 9.53
N GLY A 63 -9.69 -7.20 8.25
CA GLY A 63 -9.51 -5.93 7.53
C GLY A 63 -10.67 -4.94 7.68
N GLY A 64 -11.73 -5.30 8.42
CA GLY A 64 -12.87 -4.41 8.66
C GLY A 64 -12.56 -3.31 9.68
N PRO A 65 -13.44 -2.31 9.85
CA PRO A 65 -13.23 -1.19 10.78
C PRO A 65 -12.99 -1.62 12.24
N ASP A 66 -13.70 -2.66 12.68
CA ASP A 66 -13.56 -3.27 14.02
C ASP A 66 -12.59 -4.47 14.03
N GLY A 67 -11.93 -4.73 12.91
CA GLY A 67 -10.93 -5.77 12.77
C GLY A 67 -9.57 -5.33 13.31
N LEU A 68 -8.69 -6.29 13.60
CA LEU A 68 -7.33 -6.00 14.05
C LEU A 68 -6.59 -5.04 13.11
N LEU A 69 -6.66 -5.28 11.79
CA LEU A 69 -5.98 -4.41 10.82
C LEU A 69 -6.69 -3.06 10.68
N GLY A 70 -8.00 -2.99 10.87
CA GLY A 70 -8.75 -1.73 10.92
C GLY A 70 -8.32 -0.83 12.07
N HIS A 71 -8.16 -1.39 13.27
CA HIS A 71 -7.65 -0.64 14.42
C HIS A 71 -6.22 -0.16 14.22
N ILE A 72 -5.34 -1.01 13.66
CA ILE A 72 -3.96 -0.62 13.34
C ILE A 72 -3.94 0.49 12.28
N TYR A 73 -4.80 0.40 11.25
CA TYR A 73 -4.93 1.43 10.22
C TYR A 73 -5.39 2.76 10.81
N HIS A 74 -6.44 2.75 11.64
CA HIS A 74 -6.97 3.96 12.25
C HIS A 74 -5.93 4.64 13.15
N VAL A 75 -5.29 3.88 14.04
CA VAL A 75 -4.31 4.43 14.99
C VAL A 75 -3.01 4.83 14.30
N GLY A 76 -2.55 4.08 13.30
CA GLY A 76 -1.22 4.25 12.73
C GLY A 76 -1.19 5.09 11.45
N ILE A 77 -2.11 4.84 10.51
CA ILE A 77 -2.09 5.42 9.17
C ILE A 77 -2.99 6.65 9.09
N GLU A 78 -4.23 6.55 9.56
CA GLU A 78 -5.21 7.65 9.47
C GLU A 78 -4.81 8.86 10.35
N THR A 79 -4.25 8.61 11.54
CA THR A 79 -3.68 9.67 12.39
C THR A 79 -2.34 10.21 11.86
N GLY A 80 -1.71 9.52 10.90
CA GLY A 80 -0.38 9.83 10.38
C GLY A 80 0.80 9.43 11.28
N VAL A 81 0.57 8.78 12.43
CA VAL A 81 1.65 8.46 13.39
C VAL A 81 2.72 7.54 12.78
N PHE A 82 2.34 6.49 12.06
CA PHE A 82 3.30 5.54 11.49
C PHE A 82 4.17 6.17 10.39
N PRO A 83 3.62 6.85 9.36
CA PRO A 83 4.45 7.55 8.38
C PRO A 83 5.42 8.54 9.03
N LEU A 84 4.95 9.34 10.00
CA LEU A 84 5.79 10.32 10.68
C LEU A 84 6.94 9.68 11.47
N LEU A 85 6.68 8.58 12.18
CA LEU A 85 7.72 7.85 12.92
C LEU A 85 8.72 7.16 11.98
N ILE A 86 8.23 6.60 10.86
CA ILE A 86 9.10 6.00 9.83
C ILE A 86 10.01 7.08 9.24
N PHE A 87 9.46 8.23 8.84
CA PHE A 87 10.25 9.35 8.29
C PHE A 87 11.23 9.95 9.30
N MET A 88 10.84 10.02 10.59
CA MET A 88 11.76 10.39 11.65
C MET A 88 12.94 9.42 11.75
N GLY A 89 12.67 8.11 11.65
CA GLY A 89 13.69 7.07 11.62
C GLY A 89 14.62 7.17 10.40
N VAL A 90 14.07 7.37 9.20
CA VAL A 90 14.84 7.59 7.97
C VAL A 90 15.74 8.82 8.12
N GLY A 91 15.20 9.93 8.64
CA GLY A 91 15.97 11.14 8.91
C GLY A 91 17.09 10.94 9.93
N ALA A 92 16.84 10.15 10.99
CA ALA A 92 17.86 9.82 11.99
C ALA A 92 19.00 8.95 11.44
N LEU A 93 18.73 8.14 10.41
CA LEU A 93 19.72 7.29 9.74
C LEU A 93 20.41 7.98 8.55
N THR A 94 19.98 9.19 8.17
CA THR A 94 20.50 9.91 7.00
C THR A 94 21.83 10.58 7.31
N ASP A 95 22.85 10.29 6.51
CA ASP A 95 24.16 10.95 6.58
C ASP A 95 24.19 12.23 5.71
N PHE A 96 24.29 13.39 6.37
CA PHE A 96 24.37 14.70 5.71
C PHE A 96 25.79 15.08 5.27
N SER A 97 26.83 14.29 5.61
CA SER A 97 28.23 14.66 5.37
C SER A 97 28.52 14.88 3.88
N ALA A 98 28.01 14.01 3.01
CA ALA A 98 28.16 14.14 1.56
C ALA A 98 27.42 15.38 1.01
N LEU A 99 26.24 15.69 1.55
CA LEU A 99 25.42 16.83 1.15
C LEU A 99 26.10 18.16 1.52
N ILE A 100 26.67 18.24 2.73
CA ILE A 100 27.39 19.42 3.23
C ILE A 100 28.70 19.61 2.47
N ALA A 101 29.39 18.52 2.12
CA ALA A 101 30.63 18.57 1.36
C ALA A 101 30.44 19.07 -0.09
N MET A 102 29.28 18.79 -0.70
CA MET A 102 28.96 19.26 -2.05
C MET A 102 27.51 19.77 -2.15
N PRO A 103 27.24 21.03 -1.73
CA PRO A 103 25.89 21.58 -1.68
C PRO A 103 25.19 21.64 -3.04
N SER A 104 25.93 21.68 -4.15
CA SER A 104 25.35 21.66 -5.50
C SER A 104 24.56 20.38 -5.81
N THR A 105 24.80 19.29 -5.07
CA THR A 105 24.00 18.05 -5.18
C THR A 105 22.55 18.23 -4.76
N LEU A 106 22.23 19.26 -3.96
CA LEU A 106 20.85 19.64 -3.64
C LEU A 106 20.03 19.97 -4.91
N LEU A 107 20.67 20.55 -5.94
CA LEU A 107 20.00 20.85 -7.20
C LEU A 107 19.59 19.59 -7.96
N LEU A 108 20.35 18.49 -7.81
CA LEU A 108 19.97 17.20 -8.37
C LEU A 108 18.73 16.63 -7.65
N GLY A 109 18.67 16.79 -6.32
CA GLY A 109 17.48 16.46 -5.53
C GLY A 109 16.25 17.27 -5.96
N ALA A 110 16.42 18.58 -6.20
CA ALA A 110 15.34 19.42 -6.73
C ALA A 110 14.88 18.97 -8.13
N ALA A 111 15.82 18.56 -9.00
CA ALA A 111 15.48 18.04 -10.32
C ALA A 111 14.74 16.69 -10.25
N ALA A 112 15.07 15.83 -9.28
CA ALA A 112 14.38 14.56 -9.08
C ALA A 112 12.87 14.74 -8.79
N GLN A 113 12.48 15.84 -8.13
CA GLN A 113 11.08 16.17 -7.85
C GLN A 113 10.26 16.50 -9.11
N PHE A 114 10.90 16.71 -10.26
CA PHE A 114 10.17 16.86 -11.53
C PHE A 114 9.37 15.59 -11.88
N GLY A 115 9.79 14.41 -11.39
CA GLY A 115 9.05 13.16 -11.52
C GLY A 115 7.63 13.23 -10.95
N ILE A 116 7.42 13.95 -9.85
CA ILE A 116 6.09 14.17 -9.26
C ILE A 116 5.20 14.93 -10.24
N PHE A 117 5.68 16.03 -10.82
CA PHE A 117 4.90 16.83 -11.77
C PHE A 117 4.58 16.06 -13.05
N VAL A 118 5.53 15.29 -13.58
CA VAL A 118 5.30 14.42 -14.74
C VAL A 118 4.22 13.37 -14.43
N THR A 119 4.28 12.77 -13.24
CA THR A 119 3.31 11.75 -12.82
C THR A 119 1.92 12.35 -12.60
N LEU A 120 1.84 13.55 -12.02
CA LEU A 120 0.59 14.31 -11.85
C LEU A 120 -0.08 14.62 -13.21
N LEU A 121 0.70 15.21 -14.14
CA LEU A 121 0.19 15.54 -15.47
C LEU A 121 -0.18 14.28 -16.25
N GLY A 122 0.57 13.19 -16.09
CA GLY A 122 0.25 11.89 -16.65
C GLY A 122 -1.06 11.33 -16.12
N ALA A 123 -1.27 11.34 -14.80
CA ALA A 123 -2.50 10.88 -14.17
C ALA A 123 -3.73 11.70 -14.63
N LEU A 124 -3.59 13.02 -14.72
CA LEU A 124 -4.66 13.88 -15.26
C LEU A 124 -4.90 13.64 -16.75
N ALA A 125 -3.86 13.38 -17.53
CA ALA A 125 -3.99 13.06 -18.95
C ALA A 125 -4.68 11.70 -19.18
N LEU A 126 -4.59 10.75 -18.24
CA LEU A 126 -5.33 9.48 -18.33
C LEU A 126 -6.85 9.69 -18.30
N ASN A 127 -7.36 10.79 -17.76
CA ASN A 127 -8.79 11.14 -17.82
C ASN A 127 -9.28 11.40 -19.25
N LEU A 128 -8.37 11.57 -20.23
CA LEU A 128 -8.72 11.65 -21.65
C LEU A 128 -9.06 10.28 -22.24
N ILE A 129 -8.67 9.18 -21.57
CA ILE A 129 -8.95 7.81 -22.00
C ILE A 129 -10.28 7.37 -21.38
N PRO A 130 -11.23 6.85 -22.17
CA PRO A 130 -12.49 6.35 -21.63
C PRO A 130 -12.26 5.25 -20.59
N GLY A 131 -12.84 5.40 -19.40
CA GLY A 131 -12.74 4.43 -18.29
C GLY A 131 -11.82 4.85 -17.14
N PHE A 132 -11.12 5.98 -17.23
CA PHE A 132 -10.38 6.58 -16.13
C PHE A 132 -11.00 7.91 -15.70
N GLU A 133 -11.24 8.05 -14.41
CA GLU A 133 -11.75 9.29 -13.80
C GLU A 133 -10.99 9.57 -12.50
N PHE A 134 -9.82 10.17 -12.62
CA PHE A 134 -9.03 10.63 -11.49
C PHE A 134 -9.42 12.06 -11.13
N THR A 135 -9.84 12.28 -9.88
CA THR A 135 -9.94 13.64 -9.36
C THR A 135 -8.55 14.26 -9.21
N LEU A 136 -8.48 15.57 -9.01
CA LEU A 136 -7.20 16.22 -8.72
C LEU A 136 -6.55 15.67 -7.43
N ALA A 137 -7.36 15.24 -6.45
CA ALA A 137 -6.87 14.64 -5.21
C ALA A 137 -6.25 13.26 -5.47
N ASP A 138 -6.91 12.40 -6.26
CA ASP A 138 -6.39 11.07 -6.61
C ASP A 138 -5.10 11.19 -7.43
N ALA A 139 -5.10 12.09 -8.43
CA ALA A 139 -3.92 12.36 -9.24
C ALA A 139 -2.75 12.90 -8.40
N SER A 140 -3.04 13.72 -7.38
CA SER A 140 -2.03 14.22 -6.45
C SER A 140 -1.45 13.11 -5.58
N ALA A 141 -2.26 12.16 -5.11
CA ALA A 141 -1.77 11.00 -4.36
C ALA A 141 -0.89 10.09 -5.25
N ILE A 142 -1.30 9.83 -6.49
CA ILE A 142 -0.51 9.05 -7.47
C ILE A 142 0.82 9.75 -7.78
N ALA A 143 0.81 11.09 -7.87
CA ALA A 143 2.00 11.87 -8.22
C ALA A 143 3.17 11.67 -7.25
N ILE A 144 2.91 11.44 -5.96
CA ILE A 144 3.97 11.26 -4.95
C ILE A 144 4.83 10.03 -5.23
N ILE A 145 4.31 9.01 -5.91
CA ILE A 145 5.10 7.83 -6.34
C ILE A 145 6.30 8.26 -7.19
N GLY A 146 6.17 9.33 -7.99
CA GLY A 146 7.25 9.88 -8.80
C GLY A 146 8.39 10.51 -7.99
N GLY A 147 8.19 10.75 -6.69
CA GLY A 147 9.22 11.19 -5.75
C GLY A 147 10.06 10.04 -5.17
N ALA A 148 9.61 8.79 -5.36
CA ALA A 148 10.24 7.56 -4.85
C ALA A 148 10.40 7.51 -3.32
N ASP A 149 9.44 8.09 -2.59
CA ASP A 149 9.37 8.12 -1.12
C ASP A 149 7.93 7.90 -0.64
#